data_AF-A0A6S6P6L1-F1
#
_entry.id   AF-A0A6S6P6L1-F1
#
_cell.length_a   1.000
_cell.length_b   1.000
_cell.length_c   1.000
_cell.angle_alpha   90.00
_cell.angle_beta   90.00
_cell.angle_gamma   90.00
#
_symmetry.space_group_name_H-M   'P 1'
#
loop_
_entity.id
_entity.type
_entity.pdbx_description
1 polymer ?
#
loop_
_entity_poly.entity_id
_entity_poly.type
_entity_poly.pdbx_seq_one_letter_code
_entity_poly.pdbx_strand_id
1 'polypeptide(L)' 'MSLDDREWLDVDACARRLRVTPNRVRELVQRGVLRAKPDGWGGILVEPAIVAGITT' A
#
# COMPACT_ATOMS: atom_id res chain seq x y z
N MET A 1 -20.73 -1.80 12.99
CA MET A 1 -19.74 -2.63 12.29
C MET A 1 -18.85 -1.67 11.50
N SER A 2 -17.69 -1.31 12.06
CA SER A 2 -16.83 -0.28 11.46
C SER A 2 -16.12 -0.87 10.25
N LEU A 3 -16.37 -0.34 9.05
CA LEU A 3 -15.93 -0.89 7.76
C LEU A 3 -14.56 -0.38 7.29
N ASP A 4 -13.76 0.22 8.18
CA ASP A 4 -12.46 0.79 7.83
C ASP A 4 -11.33 0.22 8.69
N ASP A 5 -11.15 -1.11 8.62
CA ASP A 5 -9.90 -1.76 9.02
C ASP A 5 -8.85 -1.56 7.91
N ARG A 6 -8.56 -0.30 7.57
CA ARG A 6 -7.50 0.03 6.61
C ARG A 6 -6.17 -0.18 7.30
N GLU A 7 -5.61 -1.38 7.11
CA GLU A 7 -4.29 -1.75 7.58
C GLU A 7 -3.23 -0.93 6.82
N TRP A 8 -2.53 -0.03 7.52
CA TRP A 8 -1.42 0.74 6.95
C TRP A 8 -0.11 0.08 7.34
N LEU A 9 0.65 -0.38 6.35
CA LEU A 9 1.90 -1.12 6.56
C LEU A 9 3.09 -0.36 5.97
N ASP A 10 4.25 -0.45 6.60
CA ASP A 10 5.48 -0.02 5.96
C ASP A 10 5.73 -0.75 4.64
N VAL A 11 6.54 -0.16 3.76
CA VAL A 11 6.84 -0.70 2.43
C VAL A 11 7.31 -2.17 2.50
N ASP A 12 8.13 -2.53 3.48
CA ASP A 12 8.65 -3.89 3.65
C ASP A 12 7.55 -4.89 4.07
N ALA A 13 6.70 -4.50 5.03
CA ALA A 13 5.57 -5.32 5.46
C ALA A 13 4.54 -5.49 4.34
N CYS A 14 4.26 -4.41 3.58
CA CYS A 14 3.40 -4.45 2.41
C CYS A 14 3.97 -5.37 1.31
N ALA A 15 5.27 -5.29 1.06
CA ALA A 15 5.97 -6.15 0.09
C ALA A 15 5.85 -7.64 0.47
N ARG A 16 6.06 -7.97 1.75
CA ARG A 16 5.87 -9.34 2.28
C ARG A 16 4.44 -9.83 2.12
N ARG A 17 3.46 -8.99 2.43
CA ARG A 17 2.02 -9.32 2.34
C ARG A 17 1.57 -9.56 0.90
N LEU A 18 2.02 -8.70 -0.01
CA LEU A 18 1.74 -8.80 -1.44
C LEU A 18 2.64 -9.82 -2.17
N ARG A 19 3.64 -10.41 -1.47
CA ARG A 19 4.67 -11.29 -2.04
C ARG A 19 5.40 -10.68 -3.24
N VAL A 20 5.71 -9.39 -3.14
CA VAL A 20 6.47 -8.64 -4.16
C VAL A 20 7.73 -8.03 -3.53
N THR A 21 8.58 -7.39 -4.34
CA THR A 21 9.74 -6.68 -3.82
C THR A 21 9.35 -5.29 -3.27
N PRO A 22 10.09 -4.73 -2.31
CA PRO A 22 9.88 -3.36 -1.83
C PRO A 22 9.93 -2.32 -2.96
N ASN A 23 10.79 -2.56 -3.96
CA ASN A 23 10.85 -1.70 -5.14
C ASN A 23 9.55 -1.75 -5.95
N ARG A 24 8.96 -2.94 -6.10
CA ARG A 24 7.67 -3.12 -6.77
C ARG A 24 6.53 -2.41 -6.03
N VAL A 25 6.53 -2.42 -4.70
CA VAL A 25 5.55 -1.66 -3.91
C VAL A 25 5.67 -0.16 -4.21
N ARG A 26 6.89 0.39 -4.24
CA ARG A 26 7.13 1.80 -4.59
C ARG A 26 6.65 2.12 -6.00
N GLU A 27 6.90 1.24 -6.98
CA GLU A 27 6.37 1.40 -8.33
C GLU A 27 4.83 1.42 -8.34
N LEU A 28 4.17 0.52 -7.60
CA LEU A 28 2.71 0.47 -7.52
C LEU A 28 2.12 1.71 -6.86
N VAL A 29 2.78 2.25 -5.84
CA VAL A 29 2.41 3.54 -5.22
C VAL A 29 2.57 4.69 -6.22
N GLN A 30 3.71 4.77 -6.93
CA GLN A 30 3.94 5.79 -7.95
C GLN A 30 2.94 5.73 -9.11
N ARG A 31 2.50 4.51 -9.48
CA ARG A 31 1.46 4.29 -10.49
C ARG A 31 0.03 4.54 -9.97
N GLY A 32 -0.14 4.87 -8.69
CA GLY A 32 -1.44 5.10 -8.07
C GLY A 32 -2.28 3.82 -7.85
N VAL A 33 -1.66 2.64 -7.96
CA VAL A 33 -2.32 1.34 -7.74
C VAL A 33 -2.48 1.04 -6.25
N LEU A 34 -1.50 1.45 -5.44
CA LEU A 34 -1.54 1.36 -3.98
C LEU A 34 -1.68 2.74 -3.36
N ARG A 35 -2.47 2.83 -2.30
CA ARG A 35 -2.55 4.04 -1.47
C ARG A 35 -1.34 4.11 -0.55
N ALA A 36 -0.71 5.28 -0.50
CA ALA A 36 0.34 5.57 0.46
C ALA A 36 0.05 6.88 1.19
N LYS A 37 0.50 6.98 2.44
CA LYS A 37 0.48 8.18 3.25
C LYS A 37 1.81 8.36 3.98
N PRO A 38 2.21 9.59 4.32
CA PRO A 38 3.40 9.81 5.13
C PRO A 38 3.23 9.19 6.54
N ASP A 39 4.29 8.62 7.10
CA ASP A 39 4.29 8.06 8.46
C ASP A 39 4.58 9.11 9.55
N GLY A 40 5.03 10.30 9.15
CA GLY A 40 5.40 11.40 10.04
C GLY A 40 6.89 11.50 10.39
N TRP A 41 7.70 10.49 10.04
CA TRP A 41 9.14 10.42 10.33
C TRP A 41 10.01 10.38 9.06
N GLY A 42 9.43 10.71 7.91
CA GLY A 42 10.11 10.72 6.60
C GLY A 42 9.96 9.41 5.81
N GLY A 43 9.21 8.44 6.34
CA GLY A 43 8.78 7.23 5.66
C GLY A 43 7.38 7.35 5.03
N ILE A 44 6.94 6.25 4.43
CA ILE A 44 5.59 6.09 3.89
C ILE A 44 4.98 4.80 4.40
N LEU A 45 3.71 4.89 4.77
CA LEU A 45 2.85 3.75 5.03
C LEU A 45 2.00 3.49 3.80
N VAL A 46 1.91 2.23 3.41
CA VAL A 46 1.21 1.74 2.23
C VAL A 46 0.08 0.83 2.67
N GLU A 47 -1.09 1.06 2.11
CA GLU A 47 -2.24 0.18 2.29
C GLU A 47 -2.05 -1.04 1.34
N PRO A 48 -2.06 -2.29 1.84
CA PRO A 48 -1.91 -3.49 1.01
C PRO A 48 -3.18 -3.81 0.21
N ALA A 49 -4.21 -2.96 0.25
CA ALA A 49 -5.36 -3.06 -0.62
C ALA A 49 -4.99 -2.54 -2.01
N ILE A 50 -5.06 -3.42 -3.01
CA ILE A 50 -4.95 -3.00 -4.41
C ILE A 50 -6.20 -2.17 -4.72
N VAL A 51 -6.02 -0.87 -4.96
CA VAL A 51 -7.06 -0.01 -5.53
C VAL A 51 -7.13 -0.31 -7.03
N ALA A 52 -7.34 -1.57 -7.37
CA ALA A 52 -7.73 -1.93 -8.72
C ALA A 52 -9.16 -1.43 -8.82
N GLY A 53 -9.34 -0.31 -9.52
CA GLY A 53 -10.62 -0.01 -10.14
C GLY A 53 -10.94 -1.16 -11.07
N ILE A 54 -11.60 -2.20 -10.53
CA ILE A 54 -12.27 -3.23 -11.31
C ILE A 54 -13.43 -2.53 -11.99
N THR A 55 -13.13 -1.86 -13.10
CA THR A 55 -14.08 -1.61 -14.16
C THR A 55 -14.16 -2.89 -14.98
N THR A 56 -15.19 -3.69 -14.73
CA THR A 56 -15.76 -4.64 -15.69
C THR A 56 -17.25 -4.63 -15.46
#